data_AF-A0A1Q2HVN8-F1
#
_entry.id   AF-A0A1Q2HVN8-F1
#
_cell.length_a   1.000
_cell.length_b   1.000
_cell.length_c   1.000
_cell.angle_alpha   90.00
_cell.angle_beta   90.00
_cell.angle_gamma   90.00
#
_symmetry.space_group_name_H-M   'P 1'
#
loop_
_entity.id
_entity.type
_entity.pdbx_description
1 polymer ?
#
loop_
_entity_poly.entity_id
_entity_poly.type
_entity_poly.pdbx_seq_one_letter_code
_entity_poly.pdbx_strand_id
1 'polypeptide(L)'
;MQPRSRVYAAAAVATLILPTLAACSSGAETTAEPNFTSVASSTAPTSQTSETKASATTNDKADTWIKAYEYVLDHPGDYPVSAAADYEPKGTYSYALVEANGDNTPELLLQVDSLHFSPVLAFTIGSDGKAIGTQDVLIQGASPAGGSRARVDASASGIGIHQVTYHSVQEYAYSTTFKPSRTKLTKVSDEVEYASQSELPDHLEVKWYATTDKSGLRSSQPTTGGSAAGTKPKKPSSGQGKLAAGPGEVALEGTMLELSASEAINKVGVFDADPAARYRFFKLDQPTQVTGKQGPGTRTEKVQWLFFGRTDTPIDGGSPSDLVGKHARLIIDQTLFHFSNEPAFPELAPFVEYARDYEILD
;
A
#
# COMPACT_ATOMS: atom_id res chain seq x y z
N MET A 1 7.80 5.88 55.41
CA MET A 1 9.23 5.97 55.05
C MET A 1 9.37 5.65 53.56
N GLN A 2 10.15 6.47 52.87
CA GLN A 2 10.14 6.71 51.42
C GLN A 2 10.49 5.49 50.53
N PRO A 3 10.03 5.49 49.26
CA PRO A 3 10.58 4.66 48.19
C PRO A 3 11.87 5.28 47.63
N ARG A 4 12.88 4.44 47.36
CA ARG A 4 14.12 4.84 46.67
C ARG A 4 13.92 4.75 45.15
N SER A 5 13.75 5.90 44.52
CA SER A 5 13.87 6.13 43.08
C SER A 5 15.30 5.90 42.61
N ARG A 6 15.49 5.11 41.53
CA ARG A 6 16.73 5.13 40.73
C ARG A 6 16.45 5.86 39.43
N VAL A 7 16.94 7.09 39.37
CA VAL A 7 17.10 7.91 38.18
C VAL A 7 18.33 7.39 37.43
N TYR A 8 18.19 7.00 36.16
CA TYR A 8 19.33 6.83 35.27
C TYR A 8 19.48 8.10 34.42
N ALA A 9 20.65 8.73 34.57
CA ALA A 9 21.01 10.00 33.98
C ALA A 9 21.32 9.87 32.49
N ALA A 10 20.90 10.89 31.74
CA ALA A 10 21.31 11.16 30.37
C ALA A 10 22.81 11.51 30.29
N ALA A 11 23.47 11.05 29.22
CA ALA A 11 24.78 11.55 28.81
C ALA A 11 24.68 12.02 27.36
N ALA A 12 24.56 13.34 27.18
CA ALA A 12 24.79 14.03 25.94
C ALA A 12 26.29 14.32 25.81
N VAL A 13 26.90 13.99 24.67
CA VAL A 13 28.24 14.46 24.31
C VAL A 13 28.08 15.35 23.09
N ALA A 14 28.19 16.65 23.32
CA ALA A 14 28.34 17.67 22.30
C ALA A 14 29.83 17.95 22.10
N THR A 15 30.34 17.82 20.88
CA THR A 15 31.68 18.29 20.53
C THR A 15 31.55 19.40 19.50
N LEU A 16 31.86 20.61 19.96
CA LEU A 16 31.89 21.87 19.23
C LEU A 16 33.32 22.07 18.69
N ILE A 17 33.49 22.27 17.38
CA ILE A 17 34.75 22.79 16.80
C ILE A 17 34.39 23.89 15.81
N LEU A 18 34.87 25.11 16.08
CA LEU A 18 34.77 26.31 15.25
C LEU A 18 36.15 26.66 14.65
N PRO A 19 36.21 27.51 13.59
CA PRO A 19 37.24 27.47 12.56
C PRO A 19 38.35 28.51 12.77
N THR A 20 39.48 28.32 12.06
CA THR A 20 40.49 29.37 11.86
C THR A 20 40.53 29.79 10.39
N LEU A 21 40.18 31.04 10.11
CA LEU A 21 40.52 31.73 8.87
C LEU A 21 42.02 32.09 8.85
N ALA A 22 42.68 31.85 7.72
CA ALA A 22 43.88 32.58 7.32
C ALA A 22 43.83 32.80 5.80
N ALA A 23 44.18 34.02 5.39
CA ALA A 23 43.91 34.60 4.09
C ALA A 23 45.12 34.62 3.15
N CYS A 24 44.79 34.59 1.84
CA CYS A 24 45.45 35.16 0.66
C CYS A 24 46.92 34.84 0.33
N SER A 25 47.12 34.24 -0.85
CA SER A 25 48.10 34.75 -1.83
C SER A 25 47.80 34.23 -3.24
N SER A 26 47.88 35.16 -4.18
CA SER A 26 47.62 35.12 -5.62
C SER A 26 48.36 34.06 -6.43
N GLY A 27 47.68 33.51 -7.45
CA GLY A 27 48.26 32.81 -8.58
C GLY A 27 47.19 32.57 -9.65
N ALA A 28 47.27 33.30 -10.75
CA ALA A 28 46.38 33.18 -11.90
C ALA A 28 46.71 31.94 -12.74
N GLU A 29 45.71 31.22 -13.25
CA GLU A 29 45.58 30.84 -14.68
C GLU A 29 44.31 30.00 -14.91
N THR A 30 43.37 30.61 -15.65
CA THR A 30 42.52 30.07 -16.72
C THR A 30 41.89 28.68 -16.57
N THR A 31 40.55 28.60 -16.45
CA THR A 31 39.65 28.02 -17.49
C THR A 31 38.18 28.32 -17.16
N ALA A 32 37.59 29.22 -17.96
CA ALA A 32 36.19 29.39 -18.37
C ALA A 32 35.03 29.05 -17.41
N GLU A 33 34.38 30.10 -16.89
CA GLU A 33 32.93 30.29 -17.09
C GLU A 33 32.75 31.24 -18.30
N PRO A 34 31.54 31.51 -18.87
CA PRO A 34 30.19 30.99 -18.60
C PRO A 34 29.45 30.63 -19.91
N ASN A 35 28.18 30.20 -19.86
CA ASN A 35 27.07 30.91 -20.55
C ASN A 35 25.77 30.09 -20.66
N PHE A 36 24.71 30.71 -20.16
CA PHE A 36 23.33 30.47 -20.54
C PHE A 36 23.15 30.64 -22.05
N THR A 37 22.41 29.74 -22.70
CA THR A 37 21.84 30.02 -24.03
C THR A 37 20.36 29.64 -24.04
N SER A 38 19.51 30.67 -23.91
CA SER A 38 18.16 30.68 -24.44
C SER A 38 18.26 30.78 -25.97
N VAL A 39 17.48 29.98 -26.70
CA VAL A 39 17.27 30.22 -28.13
C VAL A 39 15.77 30.23 -28.40
N ALA A 40 15.25 31.41 -28.70
CA ALA A 40 13.98 31.59 -29.37
C ALA A 40 14.22 32.08 -30.81
N SER A 41 13.40 31.52 -31.70
CA SER A 41 12.93 32.04 -32.99
C SER A 41 13.84 31.97 -34.22
N SER A 42 13.40 31.14 -35.17
CA SER A 42 13.45 31.44 -36.60
C SER A 42 12.03 31.36 -37.16
N THR A 43 11.62 32.38 -37.92
CA THR A 43 10.29 32.52 -38.55
C THR A 43 10.47 32.68 -40.05
N ALA A 44 9.66 31.96 -40.85
CA ALA A 44 8.93 32.43 -42.05
C ALA A 44 8.42 31.23 -42.90
N PRO A 45 7.42 31.38 -43.79
CA PRO A 45 6.05 31.83 -43.50
C PRO A 45 4.95 30.94 -44.16
N THR A 46 3.71 31.11 -43.69
CA THR A 46 2.40 30.88 -44.35
C THR A 46 1.99 29.46 -44.82
N SER A 47 1.02 28.87 -44.13
CA SER A 47 -0.33 28.63 -44.70
C SER A 47 -1.32 28.31 -43.58
N GLN A 48 -2.30 29.19 -43.40
CA GLN A 48 -3.49 28.96 -42.60
C GLN A 48 -4.33 27.87 -43.28
N THR A 49 -4.48 26.74 -42.58
CA THR A 49 -5.68 25.92 -42.73
C THR A 49 -6.27 25.78 -41.33
N SER A 50 -7.48 26.30 -41.17
CA SER A 50 -8.27 26.19 -39.95
C SER A 50 -8.62 24.72 -39.71
N GLU A 51 -7.87 24.06 -38.85
CA GLU A 51 -8.26 22.75 -38.33
C GLU A 51 -8.96 22.93 -36.98
N THR A 52 -10.25 22.63 -37.04
CA THR A 52 -11.17 22.34 -35.95
C THR A 52 -10.44 21.72 -34.77
N LYS A 53 -10.63 22.31 -33.57
CA LYS A 53 -10.25 21.77 -32.26
C LYS A 53 -10.83 20.37 -32.11
N ALA A 54 -10.10 19.36 -32.58
CA ALA A 54 -10.37 17.97 -32.30
C ALA A 54 -10.08 17.75 -30.82
N SER A 55 -11.12 17.38 -30.08
CA SER A 55 -11.00 16.94 -28.69
C SER A 55 -10.02 15.77 -28.66
N ALA A 56 -8.85 15.95 -28.05
CA ALA A 56 -7.89 14.89 -27.81
C ALA A 56 -8.59 13.78 -27.01
N THR A 57 -9.01 12.75 -27.73
CA THR A 57 -9.53 11.51 -27.18
C THR A 57 -8.40 10.84 -26.40
N THR A 58 -8.77 10.07 -25.38
CA THR A 58 -7.97 9.39 -24.36
C THR A 58 -6.66 8.69 -24.78
N ASN A 59 -6.40 8.50 -26.08
CA ASN A 59 -5.19 7.86 -26.62
C ASN A 59 -3.94 8.75 -26.61
N ASP A 60 -4.06 10.06 -26.80
CA ASP A 60 -2.86 10.94 -26.87
C ASP A 60 -2.12 11.05 -25.53
N LYS A 61 -2.87 11.03 -24.41
CA LYS A 61 -2.29 11.03 -23.07
C LYS A 61 -1.57 9.71 -22.76
N ALA A 62 -2.15 8.58 -23.16
CA ALA A 62 -1.57 7.25 -22.94
C ALA A 62 -0.20 7.10 -23.63
N ASP A 63 -0.11 7.54 -24.89
CA ASP A 63 1.12 7.48 -25.67
C ASP A 63 2.22 8.45 -25.17
N THR A 64 1.82 9.49 -24.43
CA THR A 64 2.76 10.52 -23.95
C THR A 64 3.52 10.07 -22.72
N TRP A 65 2.84 9.48 -21.73
CA TRP A 65 3.50 9.05 -20.49
C TRP A 65 4.38 7.82 -20.70
N ILE A 66 3.98 6.90 -21.59
CA ILE A 66 4.76 5.70 -21.92
C ILE A 66 6.14 6.11 -22.46
N LYS A 67 6.19 7.04 -23.41
CA LYS A 67 7.46 7.55 -23.98
C LYS A 67 8.33 8.24 -22.93
N ALA A 68 7.70 9.01 -22.04
CA ALA A 68 8.42 9.67 -20.95
C ALA A 68 9.07 8.65 -20.00
N TYR A 69 8.38 7.57 -19.66
CA TYR A 69 8.94 6.50 -18.85
C TYR A 69 9.92 5.61 -19.61
N GLU A 70 9.74 5.37 -20.92
CA GLU A 70 10.77 4.70 -21.74
C GLU A 70 12.10 5.44 -21.64
N TYR A 71 12.08 6.77 -21.74
CA TYR A 71 13.27 7.60 -21.57
C TYR A 71 13.93 7.42 -20.20
N VAL A 72 13.14 7.42 -19.11
CA VAL A 72 13.66 7.15 -17.75
C VAL A 72 14.35 5.78 -17.69
N LEU A 73 13.71 4.76 -18.25
CA LEU A 73 14.21 3.39 -18.20
C LEU A 73 15.42 3.14 -19.13
N ASP A 74 15.61 3.98 -20.16
CA ASP A 74 16.79 3.94 -21.04
C ASP A 74 17.98 4.73 -20.45
N HIS A 75 17.70 5.68 -19.55
CA HIS A 75 18.69 6.52 -18.88
C HIS A 75 18.54 6.51 -17.35
N PRO A 76 18.48 5.32 -16.69
CA PRO A 76 18.15 5.26 -15.27
C PRO A 76 19.22 5.89 -14.37
N GLY A 77 20.47 5.99 -14.86
CA GLY A 77 21.58 6.64 -14.14
C GLY A 77 21.52 8.17 -14.11
N ASP A 78 20.65 8.81 -14.90
CA ASP A 78 20.50 10.27 -14.93
C ASP A 78 19.73 10.80 -13.69
N TYR A 79 19.18 9.90 -12.87
CA TYR A 79 18.38 10.20 -11.70
C TYR A 79 19.13 9.76 -10.43
N PRO A 80 20.03 10.60 -9.90
CA PRO A 80 20.83 10.22 -8.76
C PRO A 80 19.99 10.12 -7.49
N VAL A 81 20.23 9.06 -6.73
CA VAL A 81 19.71 8.92 -5.37
C VAL A 81 20.59 9.75 -4.41
N SER A 82 19.96 10.38 -3.43
CA SER A 82 20.69 11.09 -2.37
C SER A 82 21.68 10.16 -1.66
N ALA A 83 22.91 10.65 -1.43
CA ALA A 83 23.93 9.93 -0.66
C ALA A 83 23.47 9.56 0.76
N ALA A 84 22.44 10.24 1.28
CA ALA A 84 21.85 9.93 2.58
C ALA A 84 21.13 8.56 2.63
N ALA A 85 20.85 7.93 1.48
CA ALA A 85 20.19 6.63 1.41
C ALA A 85 21.11 5.44 1.74
N ASP A 86 22.43 5.67 1.88
CA ASP A 86 23.45 4.69 2.30
C ASP A 86 23.25 3.28 1.72
N TYR A 87 23.57 3.11 0.43
CA TYR A 87 23.31 1.89 -0.33
C TYR A 87 24.54 1.46 -1.16
N GLU A 88 24.57 0.17 -1.51
CA GLU A 88 25.65 -0.43 -2.32
C GLU A 88 25.12 -0.91 -3.68
N PRO A 89 25.24 -0.09 -4.75
CA PRO A 89 24.67 -0.40 -6.06
C PRO A 89 25.40 -1.53 -6.79
N LYS A 90 24.64 -2.39 -7.46
CA LYS A 90 25.15 -3.44 -8.38
C LYS A 90 25.42 -2.93 -9.80
N GLY A 91 25.00 -1.70 -10.10
CA GLY A 91 25.07 -1.12 -11.45
C GLY A 91 23.92 -1.52 -12.37
N THR A 92 22.87 -2.16 -11.83
CA THR A 92 21.64 -2.49 -12.57
C THR A 92 20.43 -1.80 -11.95
N TYR A 93 19.34 -1.75 -12.71
CA TYR A 93 18.10 -1.09 -12.31
C TYR A 93 16.90 -1.95 -12.66
N SER A 94 15.92 -1.91 -11.77
CA SER A 94 14.60 -2.54 -11.95
C SER A 94 13.51 -1.49 -11.89
N TYR A 95 12.34 -1.78 -12.45
CA TYR A 95 11.19 -0.88 -12.42
C TYR A 95 9.88 -1.60 -12.19
N ALA A 96 8.88 -0.81 -11.83
CA ALA A 96 7.49 -1.23 -11.75
C ALA A 96 6.55 -0.05 -12.05
N LEU A 97 5.30 -0.36 -12.38
CA LEU A 97 4.21 0.61 -12.49
C LEU A 97 3.22 0.42 -11.34
N VAL A 98 2.78 1.51 -10.74
CA VAL A 98 1.79 1.51 -9.65
C VAL A 98 0.77 2.63 -9.87
N GLU A 99 -0.49 2.44 -9.47
CA GLU A 99 -1.45 3.54 -9.42
C GLU A 99 -1.44 4.11 -8.00
N ALA A 100 -0.81 5.26 -7.79
CA ALA A 100 -0.66 5.88 -6.46
C ALA A 100 -1.39 7.24 -6.35
N ASN A 101 -1.73 7.87 -7.48
CA ASN A 101 -2.38 9.18 -7.47
C ASN A 101 -3.90 9.17 -7.67
N GLY A 102 -4.46 8.10 -8.22
CA GLY A 102 -5.86 7.95 -8.56
C GLY A 102 -6.26 8.65 -9.87
N ASP A 103 -5.30 8.96 -10.75
CA ASP A 103 -5.52 9.74 -11.98
C ASP A 103 -5.53 8.89 -13.26
N ASN A 104 -5.42 7.57 -13.13
CA ASN A 104 -5.34 6.57 -14.21
C ASN A 104 -4.07 6.68 -15.08
N THR A 105 -3.07 7.44 -14.63
CA THR A 105 -1.71 7.39 -15.15
C THR A 105 -0.85 6.72 -14.08
N PRO A 106 -0.37 5.48 -14.29
CA PRO A 106 0.43 4.84 -13.28
C PRO A 106 1.74 5.60 -13.08
N GLU A 107 2.19 5.68 -11.83
CA GLU A 107 3.53 6.12 -11.50
C GLU A 107 4.55 5.03 -11.80
N LEU A 108 5.73 5.46 -12.27
CA LEU A 108 6.87 4.58 -12.45
C LEU A 108 7.71 4.57 -11.17
N LEU A 109 7.93 3.38 -10.62
CA LEU A 109 8.94 3.14 -9.58
C LEU A 109 10.23 2.68 -10.24
N LEU A 110 11.35 3.34 -9.92
CA LEU A 110 12.69 2.97 -10.38
C LEU A 110 13.54 2.58 -9.18
N GLN A 111 13.94 1.31 -9.14
CA GLN A 111 14.81 0.75 -8.12
C GLN A 111 16.26 0.72 -8.60
N VAL A 112 17.18 1.21 -7.76
CA VAL A 112 18.62 0.97 -7.96
C VAL A 112 18.98 -0.36 -7.31
N ASP A 113 19.22 -1.38 -8.12
CA ASP A 113 19.47 -2.73 -7.59
C ASP A 113 20.74 -2.72 -6.74
N SER A 114 20.59 -3.05 -5.46
CA SER A 114 21.66 -2.97 -4.48
C SER A 114 21.93 -4.32 -3.82
N LEU A 115 23.04 -4.44 -3.08
CA LEU A 115 23.35 -5.69 -2.37
C LEU A 115 22.30 -6.03 -1.29
N HIS A 116 21.82 -5.03 -0.55
CA HIS A 116 20.96 -5.25 0.63
C HIS A 116 19.69 -4.40 0.59
N PHE A 117 19.82 -3.09 0.76
CA PHE A 117 18.73 -2.14 0.66
C PHE A 117 18.89 -1.33 -0.62
N SER A 118 17.85 -1.37 -1.44
CA SER A 118 17.76 -0.72 -2.74
C SER A 118 16.88 0.52 -2.60
N PRO A 119 17.39 1.72 -2.90
CA PRO A 119 16.56 2.91 -2.97
C PRO A 119 15.64 2.85 -4.19
N VAL A 120 14.42 3.34 -4.00
CA VAL A 120 13.35 3.37 -5.00
C VAL A 120 12.87 4.81 -5.18
N LEU A 121 13.05 5.33 -6.38
CA LEU A 121 12.52 6.62 -6.81
C LEU A 121 11.12 6.44 -7.40
N ALA A 122 10.23 7.41 -7.18
CA ALA A 122 8.92 7.44 -7.83
C ALA A 122 8.88 8.55 -8.89
N PHE A 123 8.21 8.30 -10.01
CA PHE A 123 8.10 9.25 -11.11
C PHE A 123 6.64 9.52 -11.45
N THR A 124 6.29 10.80 -11.49
CA THR A 124 4.99 11.31 -11.96
C THR A 124 5.15 11.99 -13.31
N ILE A 125 4.06 12.20 -14.05
CA ILE A 125 4.08 12.97 -15.30
C ILE A 125 3.78 14.44 -15.02
N GLY A 126 4.72 15.30 -15.38
CA GLY A 126 4.58 16.75 -15.31
C GLY A 126 3.53 17.30 -16.27
N SER A 127 3.11 18.54 -16.06
CA SER A 127 2.20 19.25 -16.97
C SER A 127 2.79 19.47 -18.37
N ASP A 128 4.12 19.35 -18.51
CA ASP A 128 4.86 19.40 -19.77
C ASP A 128 4.99 18.02 -20.45
N GLY A 129 4.37 16.97 -19.88
CA GLY A 129 4.40 15.61 -20.39
C GLY A 129 5.69 14.85 -20.08
N LYS A 130 6.62 15.42 -19.31
CA LYS A 130 7.88 14.76 -18.94
C LYS A 130 7.76 14.04 -17.62
N ALA A 131 8.56 12.98 -17.44
CA ALA A 131 8.68 12.31 -16.16
C ALA A 131 9.43 13.19 -15.15
N ILE A 132 8.89 13.31 -13.94
CA ILE A 132 9.50 14.03 -12.82
C ILE A 132 9.71 13.03 -11.70
N GLY A 133 10.98 12.75 -11.38
CA GLY A 133 11.38 11.86 -10.30
C GLY A 133 11.41 12.56 -8.94
N THR A 134 11.10 11.79 -7.88
CA THR A 134 11.29 12.23 -6.50
C THR A 134 12.77 12.39 -6.15
N GLN A 135 13.07 13.25 -5.17
CA GLN A 135 14.40 13.34 -4.54
C GLN A 135 14.45 12.48 -3.27
N ASP A 136 13.31 12.34 -2.61
CA ASP A 136 13.10 11.35 -1.55
C ASP A 136 13.00 9.95 -2.17
N VAL A 137 13.41 8.94 -1.41
CA VAL A 137 13.37 7.54 -1.84
C VAL A 137 12.58 6.68 -0.86
N LEU A 138 11.95 5.65 -1.40
CA LEU A 138 11.50 4.49 -0.63
C LEU A 138 12.63 3.45 -0.57
N ILE A 139 12.51 2.46 0.32
CA ILE A 139 13.52 1.42 0.52
C ILE A 139 12.93 0.04 0.29
N GLN A 140 13.60 -0.78 -0.53
CA GLN A 140 13.28 -2.18 -0.81
C GLN A 140 14.48 -3.07 -0.46
N GLY A 141 14.25 -4.17 0.25
CA GLY A 141 15.26 -5.21 0.44
C GLY A 141 15.46 -5.65 1.88
N ALA A 142 16.62 -6.23 2.16
CA ALA A 142 16.88 -6.85 3.45
C ALA A 142 18.37 -6.78 3.81
N SER A 143 18.64 -6.59 5.10
CA SER A 143 19.98 -6.74 5.65
C SER A 143 20.37 -8.23 5.73
N PRO A 144 21.61 -8.60 5.42
CA PRO A 144 22.10 -9.96 5.59
C PRO A 144 22.29 -10.32 7.06
N ALA A 145 22.49 -9.32 7.93
CA ALA A 145 22.72 -9.46 9.36
C ALA A 145 21.74 -8.59 10.15
N GLY A 146 21.19 -9.14 11.24
CA GLY A 146 20.26 -8.38 12.10
C GLY A 146 18.88 -8.19 11.51
N GLY A 147 18.42 -9.10 10.64
CA GLY A 147 17.00 -9.40 10.36
C GLY A 147 16.12 -8.29 9.77
N SER A 148 16.64 -7.09 9.56
CA SER A 148 15.89 -5.91 9.11
C SER A 148 15.51 -6.02 7.64
N ARG A 149 14.27 -5.67 7.32
CA ARG A 149 13.67 -5.79 5.99
C ARG A 149 12.81 -4.57 5.70
N ALA A 150 12.78 -4.20 4.43
CA ALA A 150 11.92 -3.17 3.89
C ALA A 150 11.25 -3.68 2.62
N ARG A 151 9.97 -3.39 2.45
CA ARG A 151 9.19 -3.73 1.26
C ARG A 151 8.47 -2.52 0.70
N VAL A 152 8.40 -2.41 -0.62
CA VAL A 152 7.56 -1.43 -1.32
C VAL A 152 6.36 -2.14 -1.95
N ASP A 153 5.15 -1.76 -1.53
CA ASP A 153 3.89 -2.28 -2.04
C ASP A 153 3.06 -1.17 -2.69
N ALA A 154 2.26 -1.51 -3.70
CA ALA A 154 1.29 -0.60 -4.30
C ALA A 154 -0.01 -0.60 -3.48
N SER A 155 -0.68 0.55 -3.41
CA SER A 155 -2.02 0.61 -2.81
C SER A 155 -3.07 0.04 -3.76
N ALA A 156 -3.84 -0.96 -3.31
CA ALA A 156 -4.98 -1.48 -4.08
C ALA A 156 -6.06 -0.42 -4.31
N SER A 157 -6.25 0.47 -3.35
CA SER A 157 -7.21 1.59 -3.38
C SER A 157 -6.69 2.83 -4.10
N GLY A 158 -5.43 2.82 -4.55
CA GLY A 158 -4.82 3.94 -5.27
C GLY A 158 -4.54 5.17 -4.39
N ILE A 159 -4.40 4.98 -3.07
CA ILE A 159 -4.15 6.09 -2.13
C ILE A 159 -2.66 6.44 -2.01
N GLY A 160 -1.77 5.59 -2.53
CA GLY A 160 -0.33 5.84 -2.51
C GLY A 160 0.52 4.58 -2.74
N ILE A 161 1.74 4.64 -2.23
CA ILE A 161 2.74 3.59 -2.22
C ILE A 161 3.07 3.30 -0.75
N HIS A 162 3.02 2.04 -0.35
CA HIS A 162 3.30 1.62 1.02
C HIS A 162 4.78 1.26 1.16
N GLN A 163 5.46 1.88 2.12
CA GLN A 163 6.73 1.35 2.61
C GLN A 163 6.47 0.55 3.87
N VAL A 164 6.76 -0.73 3.81
CA VAL A 164 6.69 -1.65 4.93
C VAL A 164 8.10 -1.86 5.47
N THR A 165 8.29 -1.74 6.76
CA THR A 165 9.53 -2.11 7.44
C THR A 165 9.25 -3.14 8.52
N TYR A 166 10.08 -4.16 8.62
CA TYR A 166 9.88 -5.25 9.56
C TYR A 166 11.19 -5.95 9.91
N HIS A 167 11.15 -6.73 10.98
CA HIS A 167 12.28 -7.54 11.40
C HIS A 167 11.91 -9.02 11.37
N SER A 168 12.82 -9.85 10.87
CA SER A 168 12.56 -11.26 10.52
C SER A 168 12.12 -12.15 11.69
N VAL A 169 12.38 -11.72 12.94
CA VAL A 169 12.01 -12.45 14.17
C VAL A 169 11.03 -11.68 15.04
N GLN A 170 10.49 -10.55 14.55
CA GLN A 170 9.47 -9.79 15.26
C GLN A 170 8.10 -10.14 14.70
N GLU A 171 7.14 -10.14 15.61
CA GLU A 171 5.74 -10.42 15.30
C GLU A 171 5.09 -9.31 14.50
N TYR A 172 5.68 -8.11 14.47
CA TYR A 172 5.09 -6.91 13.86
C TYR A 172 5.93 -6.34 12.72
N ALA A 173 5.20 -5.75 11.76
CA ALA A 173 5.66 -4.94 10.67
C ALA A 173 5.00 -3.56 10.77
N TYR A 174 5.65 -2.55 10.18
CA TYR A 174 5.20 -1.17 10.22
C TYR A 174 5.03 -0.68 8.79
N SER A 175 3.87 -0.14 8.46
CA SER A 175 3.60 0.41 7.14
C SER A 175 3.35 1.91 7.20
N THR A 176 4.00 2.65 6.32
CA THR A 176 3.70 4.06 6.08
C THR A 176 3.34 4.26 4.61
N THR A 177 2.22 4.92 4.34
CA THR A 177 1.79 5.26 2.98
C THR A 177 2.36 6.61 2.57
N PHE A 178 2.97 6.64 1.38
CA PHE A 178 3.49 7.83 0.74
C PHE A 178 2.81 8.08 -0.59
N LYS A 179 2.59 9.35 -0.92
CA LYS A 179 2.07 9.77 -2.21
C LYS A 179 3.14 10.56 -2.97
N PRO A 180 3.50 10.14 -4.19
CA PRO A 180 4.48 10.86 -4.99
C PRO A 180 3.87 12.13 -5.58
N SER A 181 4.55 13.25 -5.40
CA SER A 181 4.16 14.53 -5.98
C SER A 181 5.39 15.30 -6.45
N ARG A 182 5.56 15.40 -7.77
CA ARG A 182 6.72 16.03 -8.40
C ARG A 182 8.02 15.44 -7.84
N THR A 183 8.79 16.23 -7.10
CA THR A 183 10.11 15.86 -6.57
C THR A 183 10.05 15.32 -5.14
N LYS A 184 8.88 15.06 -4.56
CA LYS A 184 8.74 14.65 -3.15
C LYS A 184 7.87 13.42 -2.95
N LEU A 185 8.17 12.68 -1.89
CA LEU A 185 7.27 11.69 -1.31
C LEU A 185 6.58 12.31 -0.09
N THR A 186 5.27 12.46 -0.15
CA THR A 186 4.50 13.01 0.96
C THR A 186 3.91 11.88 1.77
N LYS A 187 4.19 11.82 3.08
CA LYS A 187 3.53 10.91 4.00
C LYS A 187 2.03 11.27 4.07
N VAL A 188 1.16 10.30 3.79
CA VAL A 188 -0.31 10.50 3.75
C VAL A 188 -1.08 9.66 4.77
N SER A 189 -0.41 8.71 5.42
CA SER A 189 -0.93 7.99 6.58
C SER A 189 0.04 8.14 7.75
N ASP A 190 -0.46 7.98 8.98
CA ASP A 190 0.44 7.62 10.08
C ASP A 190 1.00 6.21 9.88
N GLU A 191 2.05 5.89 10.63
CA GLU A 191 2.62 4.54 10.58
C GLU A 191 1.65 3.57 11.25
N VAL A 192 1.37 2.46 10.56
CA VAL A 192 0.46 1.42 11.00
C VAL A 192 1.27 0.19 11.37
N GLU A 193 1.16 -0.24 12.62
CA GLU A 193 1.71 -1.51 13.09
C GLU A 193 0.72 -2.64 12.79
N TYR A 194 1.22 -3.75 12.25
CA TYR A 194 0.42 -4.93 11.96
C TYR A 194 1.27 -6.19 12.14
N ALA A 195 0.63 -7.34 12.37
CA ALA A 195 1.37 -8.58 12.51
C ALA A 195 2.08 -8.94 11.19
N SER A 196 3.38 -9.27 11.23
CA SER A 196 4.23 -9.47 10.05
C SER A 196 3.80 -10.65 9.16
N GLN A 197 2.97 -11.55 9.68
CA GLN A 197 2.37 -12.68 8.96
C GLN A 197 0.99 -12.34 8.37
N SER A 198 0.43 -11.17 8.69
CA SER A 198 -0.86 -10.73 8.15
C SER A 198 -0.68 -10.16 6.74
N GLU A 199 -1.53 -10.59 5.83
CA GLU A 199 -1.70 -9.93 4.54
C GLU A 199 -2.56 -8.69 4.74
N LEU A 200 -2.04 -7.53 4.35
CA LEU A 200 -2.82 -6.30 4.32
C LEU A 200 -3.48 -6.17 2.95
N PRO A 201 -4.81 -6.16 2.83
CA PRO A 201 -5.49 -6.20 1.53
C PRO A 201 -5.24 -4.99 0.64
N ASP A 202 -4.84 -3.85 1.22
CA ASP A 202 -4.44 -2.68 0.43
C ASP A 202 -2.99 -2.73 -0.04
N HIS A 203 -2.21 -3.75 0.36
CA HIS A 203 -0.78 -3.87 0.06
C HIS A 203 -0.57 -4.90 -1.04
N LEU A 204 -0.58 -4.41 -2.28
CA LEU A 204 -0.28 -5.25 -3.44
C LEU A 204 1.23 -5.32 -3.64
N GLU A 205 1.78 -6.52 -3.56
CA GLU A 205 3.19 -6.74 -3.84
C GLU A 205 3.51 -6.24 -5.26
N VAL A 206 4.59 -5.47 -5.37
CA VAL A 206 5.03 -4.94 -6.66
C VAL A 206 5.88 -5.98 -7.39
N LYS A 207 5.54 -6.24 -8.65
CA LYS A 207 6.35 -7.06 -9.56
C LYS A 207 7.38 -6.19 -10.25
N TRP A 208 8.65 -6.48 -9.99
CA TRP A 208 9.80 -5.78 -10.55
C TRP A 208 10.25 -6.39 -11.88
N TYR A 209 10.55 -5.52 -12.85
CA TYR A 209 11.07 -5.86 -14.16
C TYR A 209 12.45 -5.24 -14.33
N ALA A 210 13.38 -5.93 -14.99
CA ALA A 210 14.64 -5.30 -15.39
C ALA A 210 14.33 -4.12 -16.34
N THR A 211 15.06 -3.02 -16.23
CA THR A 211 14.89 -1.84 -17.11
C THR A 211 15.06 -2.15 -18.61
N THR A 212 15.75 -3.25 -18.95
CA THR A 212 15.88 -3.77 -20.31
C THR A 212 14.65 -4.51 -20.83
N ASP A 213 13.74 -4.94 -19.94
CA ASP A 213 12.47 -5.58 -20.27
C ASP A 213 11.31 -4.58 -20.17
N LYS A 214 10.93 -3.98 -21.31
CA LYS A 214 9.83 -3.00 -21.38
C LYS A 214 8.43 -3.63 -21.39
N SER A 215 8.29 -4.94 -21.18
CA SER A 215 6.99 -5.62 -21.26
C SER A 215 5.99 -5.12 -20.21
N GLY A 216 6.44 -4.86 -18.99
CA GLY A 216 5.65 -4.26 -17.92
C GLY A 216 5.10 -2.89 -18.32
N LEU A 217 5.96 -2.01 -18.84
CA LEU A 217 5.56 -0.67 -19.30
C LEU A 217 4.52 -0.73 -20.43
N ARG A 218 4.72 -1.59 -21.42
CA ARG A 218 3.83 -1.73 -22.59
C ARG A 218 2.45 -2.27 -22.25
N SER A 219 2.31 -2.99 -21.13
CA SER A 219 0.99 -3.45 -20.65
C SER A 219 0.08 -2.28 -20.26
N SER A 220 0.64 -1.10 -19.99
CA SER A 220 -0.08 0.09 -19.57
C SER A 220 -0.94 -0.11 -18.31
N GLN A 221 -0.58 -1.07 -17.48
CA GLN A 221 -1.28 -1.43 -16.24
C GLN A 221 -0.28 -1.46 -15.07
N PRO A 222 -0.76 -1.24 -13.83
CA PRO A 222 0.05 -1.49 -12.65
C PRO A 222 0.64 -2.91 -12.66
N THR A 223 1.91 -3.02 -12.29
CA THR A 223 2.66 -4.28 -12.28
C THR A 223 2.70 -4.85 -10.87
N THR A 224 1.60 -5.45 -10.42
CA THR A 224 1.51 -6.11 -9.11
C THR A 224 1.62 -7.63 -9.26
N GLY A 225 2.31 -8.28 -8.32
CA GLY A 225 2.48 -9.73 -8.25
C GLY A 225 1.28 -10.39 -7.56
N GLY A 226 0.44 -11.07 -8.33
CA GLY A 226 -0.74 -11.78 -7.83
C GLY A 226 -1.85 -11.77 -8.87
N SER A 227 -2.42 -12.94 -9.17
CA SER A 227 -3.40 -13.18 -10.24
C SER A 227 -4.37 -12.02 -10.47
N ALA A 228 -4.46 -11.62 -11.74
CA ALA A 228 -5.60 -10.91 -12.29
C ALA A 228 -6.89 -11.72 -12.06
N ALA A 229 -7.52 -11.49 -10.92
CA ALA A 229 -8.94 -11.74 -10.63
C ALA A 229 -9.37 -10.91 -9.40
N GLY A 230 -8.90 -9.67 -9.29
CA GLY A 230 -9.44 -8.70 -8.35
C GLY A 230 -10.57 -7.94 -9.01
N THR A 231 -11.79 -8.46 -8.95
CA THR A 231 -12.97 -7.61 -9.12
C THR A 231 -12.88 -6.52 -8.04
N LYS A 232 -12.77 -5.27 -8.48
CA LYS A 232 -12.71 -4.08 -7.60
C LYS A 232 -13.73 -4.18 -6.45
N PRO A 233 -13.43 -3.71 -5.23
CA PRO A 233 -14.49 -3.37 -4.28
C PRO A 233 -15.35 -2.29 -4.91
N LYS A 234 -16.60 -2.62 -5.24
CA LYS A 234 -17.55 -1.65 -5.79
C LYS A 234 -18.20 -0.94 -4.61
N LYS A 235 -18.02 0.39 -4.53
CA LYS A 235 -18.83 1.30 -3.70
C LYS A 235 -20.34 0.99 -3.94
N PRO A 236 -21.23 1.10 -2.94
CA PRO A 236 -22.51 0.38 -2.95
C PRO A 236 -23.40 0.87 -4.09
N SER A 237 -23.96 -0.09 -4.81
CA SER A 237 -25.04 0.16 -5.76
C SER A 237 -26.34 0.28 -4.97
N SER A 238 -26.78 1.51 -4.69
CA SER A 238 -28.18 1.78 -4.37
C SER A 238 -29.02 1.56 -5.62
N GLY A 239 -29.29 0.30 -5.95
CA GLY A 239 -30.02 -0.09 -7.15
C GLY A 239 -30.68 -1.43 -6.94
N GLN A 240 -32.01 -1.43 -6.94
CA GLN A 240 -32.91 -2.55 -6.71
C GLN A 240 -32.48 -3.80 -7.50
N GLY A 241 -31.79 -4.71 -6.82
CA GLY A 241 -31.30 -5.96 -7.37
C GLY A 241 -30.54 -6.70 -6.29
N LYS A 242 -31.20 -7.68 -5.68
CA LYS A 242 -30.70 -8.54 -4.61
C LYS A 242 -29.25 -8.98 -4.90
N LEU A 243 -28.27 -8.48 -4.14
CA LEU A 243 -26.83 -8.78 -4.32
C LEU A 243 -26.60 -10.30 -4.41
N ALA A 244 -26.04 -10.82 -5.50
CA ALA A 244 -25.93 -12.27 -5.75
C ALA A 244 -24.49 -12.76 -5.53
N ALA A 245 -24.32 -13.93 -4.92
CA ALA A 245 -23.02 -14.57 -4.77
C ALA A 245 -22.51 -15.11 -6.11
N GLY A 246 -21.24 -14.86 -6.41
CA GLY A 246 -20.51 -15.48 -7.52
C GLY A 246 -19.98 -16.89 -7.18
N PRO A 247 -19.27 -17.54 -8.11
CA PRO A 247 -18.63 -18.83 -7.86
C PRO A 247 -17.65 -18.76 -6.68
N GLY A 248 -17.80 -19.65 -5.70
CA GLY A 248 -16.95 -19.68 -4.50
C GLY A 248 -17.37 -18.72 -3.38
N GLU A 249 -18.42 -17.92 -3.61
CA GLU A 249 -18.96 -17.00 -2.61
C GLU A 249 -20.26 -17.54 -2.00
N VAL A 250 -20.60 -17.04 -0.82
CA VAL A 250 -21.88 -17.25 -0.15
C VAL A 250 -22.52 -15.90 0.16
N ALA A 251 -23.84 -15.85 0.04
CA ALA A 251 -24.61 -14.68 0.36
C ALA A 251 -25.46 -14.93 1.60
N LEU A 252 -25.17 -14.23 2.69
CA LEU A 252 -25.70 -14.51 4.02
C LEU A 252 -26.47 -13.30 4.55
N GLU A 253 -27.70 -13.51 5.02
CA GLU A 253 -28.58 -12.46 5.54
C GLU A 253 -28.64 -12.56 7.08
N GLY A 254 -28.61 -11.41 7.74
CA GLY A 254 -28.49 -11.34 9.20
C GLY A 254 -28.28 -9.92 9.73
N THR A 255 -28.02 -9.82 11.03
CA THR A 255 -27.81 -8.53 11.72
C THR A 255 -26.40 -8.45 12.30
N MET A 256 -25.70 -7.35 12.06
CA MET A 256 -24.42 -7.08 12.72
C MET A 256 -24.66 -6.58 14.15
N LEU A 257 -24.03 -7.22 15.12
CA LEU A 257 -24.16 -6.97 16.53
C LEU A 257 -22.81 -6.71 17.16
N GLU A 258 -22.78 -5.81 18.13
CA GLU A 258 -21.63 -5.54 18.96
C GLU A 258 -21.91 -6.04 20.38
N LEU A 259 -21.14 -7.02 20.84
CA LEU A 259 -21.32 -7.68 22.12
C LEU A 259 -20.14 -7.38 23.04
N SER A 260 -20.40 -7.19 24.34
CA SER A 260 -19.34 -7.26 25.35
C SER A 260 -18.80 -8.68 25.48
N ALA A 261 -17.62 -8.86 26.09
CA ALA A 261 -17.03 -10.17 26.34
C ALA A 261 -18.00 -11.16 27.03
N SER A 262 -18.70 -10.71 28.07
CA SER A 262 -19.63 -11.56 28.82
C SER A 262 -20.87 -11.94 28.00
N GLU A 263 -21.38 -11.03 27.17
CA GLU A 263 -22.49 -11.32 26.26
C GLU A 263 -22.07 -12.26 25.13
N ALA A 264 -20.86 -12.09 24.60
CA ALA A 264 -20.30 -12.96 23.58
C ALA A 264 -20.14 -14.37 24.12
N ILE A 265 -19.47 -14.57 25.25
CA ILE A 265 -19.27 -15.89 25.86
C ILE A 265 -20.60 -16.62 26.06
N ASN A 266 -21.63 -15.93 26.56
CA ASN A 266 -22.95 -16.51 26.80
C ASN A 266 -23.71 -16.89 25.52
N LYS A 267 -23.45 -16.22 24.38
CA LYS A 267 -24.22 -16.38 23.14
C LYS A 267 -23.51 -17.20 22.06
N VAL A 268 -22.17 -17.14 22.01
CA VAL A 268 -21.36 -17.69 20.91
C VAL A 268 -20.32 -18.71 21.36
N GLY A 269 -20.33 -19.10 22.64
CA GLY A 269 -19.43 -20.11 23.19
C GLY A 269 -18.22 -19.50 23.92
N VAL A 270 -17.48 -20.36 24.61
CA VAL A 270 -16.36 -19.94 25.47
C VAL A 270 -15.13 -19.62 24.61
N PHE A 271 -14.45 -18.52 24.96
CA PHE A 271 -13.16 -18.12 24.40
C PHE A 271 -12.47 -17.15 25.37
N ASP A 272 -11.16 -16.94 25.19
CA ASP A 272 -10.30 -16.05 25.97
C ASP A 272 -10.59 -14.58 25.59
N ALA A 273 -11.79 -14.13 25.93
CA ALA A 273 -12.25 -12.77 25.69
C ALA A 273 -11.63 -11.80 26.71
N ASP A 274 -11.14 -10.67 26.22
CA ASP A 274 -10.75 -9.51 27.02
C ASP A 274 -12.01 -8.89 27.64
N PRO A 275 -12.16 -8.89 28.98
CA PRO A 275 -13.35 -8.40 29.65
C PRO A 275 -13.67 -6.92 29.38
N ALA A 276 -12.67 -6.12 28.98
CA ALA A 276 -12.84 -4.70 28.67
C ALA A 276 -13.19 -4.45 27.18
N ALA A 277 -13.09 -5.46 26.33
CA ALA A 277 -13.29 -5.34 24.90
C ALA A 277 -14.76 -5.54 24.49
N ARG A 278 -15.07 -5.06 23.28
CA ARG A 278 -16.30 -5.38 22.57
C ARG A 278 -15.97 -6.08 21.25
N TYR A 279 -16.91 -6.88 20.78
CA TYR A 279 -16.70 -7.85 19.71
C TYR A 279 -17.82 -7.74 18.67
N ARG A 280 -17.46 -7.86 17.41
CA ARG A 280 -18.41 -7.79 16.29
C ARG A 280 -18.82 -9.19 15.87
N PHE A 281 -20.12 -9.39 15.79
CA PHE A 281 -20.73 -10.65 15.37
C PHE A 281 -21.82 -10.39 14.36
N PHE A 282 -21.88 -11.20 13.31
CA PHE A 282 -23.03 -11.21 12.42
C PHE A 282 -23.94 -12.39 12.78
N LYS A 283 -25.15 -12.09 13.26
CA LYS A 283 -26.16 -13.09 13.59
C LYS A 283 -26.99 -13.37 12.35
N LEU A 284 -26.88 -14.58 11.82
CA LEU A 284 -27.66 -15.00 10.65
C LEU A 284 -29.15 -15.05 10.97
N ASP A 285 -30.02 -14.86 9.97
CA ASP A 285 -31.47 -14.98 10.20
C ASP A 285 -31.87 -16.43 10.53
N GLN A 286 -31.13 -17.38 9.97
CA GLN A 286 -31.30 -18.81 10.21
C GLN A 286 -29.93 -19.52 10.24
N PRO A 287 -29.79 -20.63 10.99
CA PRO A 287 -28.53 -21.37 11.01
C PRO A 287 -28.23 -21.93 9.62
N THR A 288 -27.03 -21.64 9.10
CA THR A 288 -26.64 -21.90 7.71
C THR A 288 -25.38 -22.76 7.66
N GLN A 289 -25.29 -23.67 6.69
CA GLN A 289 -24.07 -24.43 6.47
C GLN A 289 -23.01 -23.55 5.80
N VAL A 290 -21.83 -23.52 6.39
CA VAL A 290 -20.67 -22.75 5.92
C VAL A 290 -19.46 -23.65 5.88
N THR A 291 -18.65 -23.52 4.83
CA THR A 291 -17.36 -24.21 4.68
C THR A 291 -16.24 -23.20 4.81
N GLY A 292 -15.22 -23.52 5.61
CA GLY A 292 -14.07 -22.66 5.86
C GLY A 292 -12.79 -23.44 6.13
N LYS A 293 -11.67 -22.75 6.25
CA LYS A 293 -10.35 -23.31 6.56
C LYS A 293 -10.31 -23.82 8.01
N GLN A 294 -9.64 -24.96 8.22
CA GLN A 294 -9.25 -25.46 9.54
C GLN A 294 -7.87 -26.12 9.41
N GLY A 295 -6.83 -25.42 9.85
CA GLY A 295 -5.44 -25.85 9.61
C GLY A 295 -5.18 -26.06 8.11
N PRO A 296 -4.59 -27.20 7.69
CA PRO A 296 -4.33 -27.48 6.27
C PRO A 296 -5.58 -27.95 5.49
N GLY A 297 -6.73 -28.13 6.16
CA GLY A 297 -7.95 -28.67 5.58
C GLY A 297 -9.11 -27.68 5.58
N THR A 298 -10.30 -28.18 5.28
CA THR A 298 -11.55 -27.44 5.38
C THR A 298 -12.51 -28.13 6.36
N ARG A 299 -13.37 -27.33 6.99
CA ARG A 299 -14.46 -27.79 7.85
C ARG A 299 -15.76 -27.18 7.34
N THR A 300 -16.82 -27.98 7.35
CA THR A 300 -18.18 -27.55 7.03
C THR A 300 -19.05 -27.72 8.27
N GLU A 301 -19.73 -26.67 8.67
CA GLU A 301 -20.56 -26.67 9.87
C GLU A 301 -21.79 -25.78 9.71
N LYS A 302 -22.87 -26.13 10.42
CA LYS A 302 -24.07 -25.32 10.48
C LYS A 302 -23.92 -24.29 11.60
N VAL A 303 -23.78 -23.02 11.23
CA VAL A 303 -23.48 -21.91 12.15
C VAL A 303 -24.62 -20.91 12.20
N GLN A 304 -24.77 -20.25 13.35
CA GLN A 304 -25.78 -19.21 13.57
C GLN A 304 -25.15 -17.81 13.72
N TRP A 305 -23.84 -17.78 13.97
CA TRP A 305 -23.06 -16.59 14.27
C TRP A 305 -21.78 -16.62 13.45
N LEU A 306 -21.36 -15.46 12.98
CA LEU A 306 -20.05 -15.23 12.37
C LEU A 306 -19.30 -14.22 13.22
N PHE A 307 -18.01 -14.45 13.45
CA PHE A 307 -17.18 -13.60 14.28
C PHE A 307 -16.26 -12.73 13.43
N PHE A 308 -16.26 -11.41 13.64
CA PHE A 308 -15.46 -10.45 12.89
C PHE A 308 -14.37 -9.78 13.74
N GLY A 309 -14.05 -10.33 14.91
CA GLY A 309 -13.00 -9.77 15.78
C GLY A 309 -13.51 -8.70 16.75
N ARG A 310 -12.55 -8.01 17.39
CA ARG A 310 -12.82 -6.93 18.35
C ARG A 310 -13.22 -5.64 17.65
N THR A 311 -13.88 -4.74 18.37
CA THR A 311 -14.33 -3.45 17.84
C THR A 311 -13.23 -2.40 17.77
N ASP A 312 -12.28 -2.47 18.70
CA ASP A 312 -11.10 -1.61 18.76
C ASP A 312 -9.99 -2.03 17.79
N THR A 313 -10.13 -3.22 17.19
CA THR A 313 -9.33 -3.67 16.05
C THR A 313 -10.05 -3.28 14.75
N PRO A 314 -9.37 -2.55 13.83
CA PRO A 314 -9.86 -2.39 12.47
C PRO A 314 -10.02 -3.76 11.81
N ILE A 315 -11.08 -3.93 11.02
CA ILE A 315 -11.24 -5.10 10.14
C ILE A 315 -10.78 -4.65 8.76
N ASP A 316 -9.83 -5.37 8.17
CA ASP A 316 -9.37 -5.11 6.81
C ASP A 316 -10.52 -5.29 5.81
N GLY A 317 -10.62 -4.42 4.79
CA GLY A 317 -11.75 -4.45 3.83
C GLY A 317 -12.95 -3.57 4.22
N GLY A 318 -12.86 -2.85 5.33
CA GLY A 318 -13.88 -1.91 5.79
C GLY A 318 -14.52 -2.41 7.08
N SER A 319 -14.43 -1.60 8.14
CA SER A 319 -15.15 -1.90 9.38
C SER A 319 -16.65 -1.90 9.06
N PRO A 320 -17.41 -2.96 9.38
CA PRO A 320 -18.87 -2.93 9.32
C PRO A 320 -19.42 -2.13 10.52
N SER A 321 -18.72 -1.07 10.94
CA SER A 321 -19.15 -0.16 12.00
C SER A 321 -20.41 0.60 11.60
N ASP A 322 -20.56 0.88 10.29
CA ASP A 322 -21.78 1.42 9.68
C ASP A 322 -22.93 0.40 9.63
N LEU A 323 -22.61 -0.90 9.68
CA LEU A 323 -23.59 -1.98 9.73
C LEU A 323 -24.02 -2.35 11.15
N VAL A 324 -23.35 -1.90 12.21
CA VAL A 324 -23.75 -2.26 13.58
C VAL A 324 -25.21 -1.88 13.84
N GLY A 325 -26.01 -2.88 14.21
CA GLY A 325 -27.44 -2.76 14.43
C GLY A 325 -28.30 -2.78 13.15
N LYS A 326 -27.70 -2.96 11.97
CA LYS A 326 -28.40 -3.06 10.69
C LYS A 326 -28.64 -4.51 10.30
N HIS A 327 -29.81 -4.77 9.73
CA HIS A 327 -30.07 -5.99 8.97
C HIS A 327 -29.44 -5.83 7.59
N ALA A 328 -28.66 -6.82 7.17
CA ALA A 328 -27.88 -6.73 5.96
C ALA A 328 -27.74 -8.09 5.29
N ARG A 329 -27.31 -8.06 4.04
CA ARG A 329 -26.83 -9.20 3.31
C ARG A 329 -25.35 -9.03 3.04
N LEU A 330 -24.56 -10.03 3.41
CA LEU A 330 -23.12 -10.07 3.18
C LEU A 330 -22.81 -11.04 2.04
N ILE A 331 -21.91 -10.65 1.14
CA ILE A 331 -21.26 -11.55 0.18
C ILE A 331 -19.89 -11.89 0.75
N ILE A 332 -19.62 -13.17 0.97
CA ILE A 332 -18.39 -13.64 1.61
C ILE A 332 -17.80 -14.76 0.76
N ASP A 333 -16.52 -14.65 0.47
CA ASP A 333 -15.75 -15.72 -0.18
C ASP A 333 -15.56 -16.87 0.82
N GLN A 334 -15.84 -18.11 0.41
CA GLN A 334 -15.75 -19.27 1.31
C GLN A 334 -14.35 -19.48 1.88
N THR A 335 -13.31 -18.95 1.23
CA THR A 335 -11.93 -19.03 1.71
C THR A 335 -11.62 -18.10 2.89
N LEU A 336 -12.54 -17.18 3.22
CA LEU A 336 -12.41 -16.21 4.32
C LEU A 336 -13.08 -16.69 5.62
N PHE A 337 -13.65 -17.90 5.66
CA PHE A 337 -14.13 -18.50 6.90
C PHE A 337 -13.02 -19.33 7.55
N HIS A 338 -12.82 -19.14 8.85
CA HIS A 338 -11.80 -19.84 9.63
C HIS A 338 -12.44 -20.48 10.85
N PHE A 339 -12.36 -21.81 10.90
CA PHE A 339 -12.64 -22.58 12.10
C PHE A 339 -11.34 -22.71 12.87
N SER A 340 -11.09 -21.74 13.77
CA SER A 340 -9.92 -21.76 14.63
C SER A 340 -10.17 -22.65 15.85
N ASN A 341 -9.14 -23.36 16.29
CA ASN A 341 -9.13 -24.04 17.59
C ASN A 341 -8.36 -23.22 18.63
N GLU A 342 -7.94 -22.00 18.29
CA GLU A 342 -7.21 -21.15 19.21
C GLU A 342 -8.16 -20.61 20.29
N PRO A 343 -7.71 -20.54 21.56
CA PRO A 343 -8.53 -20.08 22.67
C PRO A 343 -9.11 -18.67 22.48
N ALA A 344 -8.47 -17.81 21.68
CA ALA A 344 -8.93 -16.45 21.42
C ALA A 344 -10.19 -16.36 20.52
N PHE A 345 -10.65 -17.48 19.95
CA PHE A 345 -11.78 -17.51 19.04
C PHE A 345 -12.99 -18.24 19.64
N PRO A 346 -14.21 -17.72 19.42
CA PRO A 346 -15.44 -18.33 19.92
C PRO A 346 -15.72 -19.69 19.28
N GLU A 347 -16.09 -20.66 20.11
CA GLU A 347 -16.33 -22.05 19.69
C GLU A 347 -17.45 -22.21 18.65
N LEU A 348 -18.53 -21.41 18.74
CA LEU A 348 -19.73 -21.58 17.92
C LEU A 348 -19.82 -20.61 16.75
N ALA A 349 -18.78 -19.82 16.50
CA ALA A 349 -18.75 -18.82 15.45
C ALA A 349 -17.41 -18.86 14.71
N PRO A 350 -17.38 -19.26 13.42
CA PRO A 350 -16.16 -19.16 12.64
C PRO A 350 -15.75 -17.69 12.53
N PHE A 351 -14.44 -17.46 12.54
CA PHE A 351 -13.90 -16.16 12.23
C PHE A 351 -14.06 -15.88 10.74
N VAL A 352 -14.45 -14.65 10.43
CA VAL A 352 -14.58 -14.14 9.08
C VAL A 352 -13.66 -12.94 8.96
N GLU A 353 -12.71 -13.02 8.02
CA GLU A 353 -11.74 -11.95 7.80
C GLU A 353 -12.47 -10.66 7.36
N TYR A 354 -13.31 -10.74 6.33
CA TYR A 354 -14.16 -9.63 5.86
C TYR A 354 -15.28 -10.11 4.93
N ALA A 355 -16.25 -9.23 4.66
CA ALA A 355 -17.23 -9.42 3.59
C ALA A 355 -16.74 -8.72 2.30
N ARG A 356 -16.87 -9.37 1.15
CA ARG A 356 -16.51 -8.83 -0.18
C ARG A 356 -17.40 -7.67 -0.59
N ASP A 357 -18.68 -7.76 -0.27
CA ASP A 357 -19.71 -6.77 -0.56
C ASP A 357 -20.88 -6.90 0.43
N TYR A 358 -21.72 -5.88 0.53
CA TYR A 358 -22.91 -5.93 1.36
C TYR A 358 -24.07 -5.04 0.87
N GLU A 359 -25.29 -5.45 1.26
CA GLU A 359 -26.53 -4.70 1.09
C GLU A 359 -27.17 -4.47 2.47
N ILE A 360 -27.66 -3.28 2.78
CA ILE A 360 -28.53 -3.09 3.94
C ILE A 360 -29.96 -3.45 3.53
N LEU A 361 -30.60 -4.32 4.32
CA LEU A 361 -31.94 -4.83 4.11
C LEU A 361 -32.90 -4.21 5.15
N ASP A 362 -33.07 -2.89 5.08
CA ASP A 362 -33.96 -2.04 5.92
C ASP A 362 -34.03 -2.27 7.45
#